data_AF-A0A2S0WCX9-F1
#
_entry.id   AF-A0A2S0WCX9-F1
#
_cell.length_a   1.000
_cell.length_b   1.000
_cell.length_c   1.000
_cell.angle_alpha   90.00
_cell.angle_beta   90.00
_cell.angle_gamma   90.00
#
_symmetry.space_group_name_H-M   'P 1'
#
loop_
_entity.id
_entity.type
_entity.pdbx_description
1 polymer ?
#
loop_
_entity_poly.entity_id
_entity_poly.type
_entity_poly.pdbx_seq_one_letter_code
_entity_poly.pdbx_strand_id
1 'polypeptide(L)'
;MGCAAVVTFWFVTATDPAVVLSGEPKADRGFGRKLLAQLNPAWPITPIGEFPLNRSSTPSRAEFYIAGYPGVAVVQTLIEDVSTITGAAQHLLRALPASDVYIIARGEDSDFAGFAHFAGETAKRAFAATRDAVAEDIGLPEPFEAPFWAGETVEQLGGISLPFVPKELASAAEASWLGIDVSPDGPDLGVVGYAVDGRPEPKIAPAVRAPKSVGEVAARFAEKDKGYDDYLDTTQDEEGDEFAALADATVAAAKKVGRGLARRARSLAIDIRERIRHSDRG
;
A
#
# COMPACT_ATOMS: atom_id res chain seq x y z
N MET A 1 11.37 18.42 28.09
CA MET A 1 10.62 19.26 27.13
C MET A 1 10.55 18.41 25.88
N GLY A 2 9.39 17.87 25.51
CA GLY A 2 9.31 17.04 24.30
C GLY A 2 9.20 17.89 23.04
N CYS A 3 9.27 17.21 21.91
CA CYS A 3 9.28 17.82 20.59
C CYS A 3 8.04 17.41 19.80
N ALA A 4 7.55 18.31 18.94
CA ALA A 4 6.58 17.96 17.92
C ALA A 4 7.26 17.03 16.91
N ALA A 5 6.67 15.86 16.68
CA ALA A 5 7.21 14.85 15.78
C ALA A 5 6.10 14.14 15.01
N VAL A 6 6.36 13.87 13.73
CA VAL A 6 5.57 12.92 12.95
C VAL A 6 5.97 11.53 13.43
N VAL A 7 4.98 10.76 13.88
CA VAL A 7 5.17 9.42 14.42
C VAL A 7 4.43 8.42 13.56
N THR A 8 5.16 7.41 13.09
CA THR A 8 4.67 6.30 12.28
C THR A 8 4.68 5.04 13.11
N PHE A 9 3.53 4.40 13.24
CA PHE A 9 3.34 3.11 13.89
C PHE A 9 3.15 2.05 12.80
N TRP A 10 4.01 1.04 12.80
CA TRP A 10 3.88 -0.15 11.98
C TRP A 10 3.45 -1.31 12.87
N PHE A 11 2.31 -1.91 12.56
CA PHE A 11 1.78 -3.09 13.24
C PHE A 11 2.03 -4.30 12.35
N VAL A 12 2.93 -5.18 12.75
CA VAL A 12 3.44 -6.27 11.91
C VAL A 12 3.09 -7.63 12.54
N THR A 13 2.41 -8.46 11.75
CA THR A 13 2.15 -9.88 12.03
C THR A 13 2.59 -10.76 10.86
N ALA A 14 2.81 -10.18 9.68
CA ALA A 14 3.40 -10.87 8.54
C ALA A 14 4.79 -11.41 8.90
N THR A 15 5.06 -12.66 8.50
CA THR A 15 6.39 -13.28 8.68
C THR A 15 7.46 -12.57 7.86
N ASP A 16 7.08 -12.04 6.70
CA ASP A 16 7.93 -11.26 5.81
C ASP A 16 7.17 -10.00 5.37
N PRO A 17 7.30 -8.88 6.12
CA PRO A 17 6.65 -7.63 5.75
C PRO A 17 7.17 -7.07 4.42
N ALA A 18 8.42 -7.38 4.04
CA ALA A 18 9.02 -6.84 2.82
C ALA A 18 8.28 -7.30 1.58
N VAL A 19 7.95 -8.60 1.50
CA VAL A 19 7.18 -9.18 0.38
C VAL A 19 5.81 -8.51 0.24
N VAL A 20 5.16 -8.18 1.36
CA VAL A 20 3.85 -7.50 1.34
C VAL A 20 3.99 -6.08 0.82
N LEU A 21 4.96 -5.32 1.33
CA LEU A 21 5.12 -3.90 1.04
C LEU A 21 5.73 -3.64 -0.34
N SER A 22 6.65 -4.49 -0.81
CA SER A 22 7.19 -4.44 -2.18
C SER A 22 6.13 -4.72 -3.26
N GLY A 23 5.00 -5.33 -2.91
CA GLY A 23 3.87 -5.54 -3.82
C GLY A 23 3.01 -4.29 -4.07
N GLU A 24 3.40 -3.12 -3.54
CA GLU A 24 2.67 -1.85 -3.63
C GLU A 24 1.17 -1.99 -3.30
N PRO A 25 0.84 -2.49 -2.09
CA PRO A 25 -0.52 -2.82 -1.74
C PRO A 25 -1.40 -1.57 -1.67
N LYS A 26 -2.63 -1.68 -2.18
CA LYS A 26 -3.63 -0.63 -2.05
C LYS A 26 -4.20 -0.60 -0.63
N ALA A 27 -4.39 0.59 -0.08
CA ALA A 27 -5.03 0.75 1.22
C ALA A 27 -6.50 0.31 1.21
N ASP A 28 -6.93 -0.41 2.25
CA ASP A 28 -8.36 -0.60 2.54
C ASP A 28 -8.98 0.70 3.06
N ARG A 29 -9.83 1.33 2.23
CA ARG A 29 -10.56 2.57 2.54
C ARG A 29 -11.42 2.49 3.80
N GLY A 30 -11.94 1.31 4.12
CA GLY A 30 -12.79 1.08 5.27
C GLY A 30 -12.00 0.86 6.56
N PHE A 31 -10.76 0.41 6.46
CA PHE A 31 -9.92 0.04 7.60
C PHE A 31 -9.64 1.25 8.51
N GLY A 32 -9.06 2.32 7.95
CA GLY A 32 -8.69 3.51 8.75
C GLY A 32 -9.89 4.17 9.42
N ARG A 33 -11.03 4.26 8.72
CA ARG A 33 -12.27 4.78 9.29
C ARG A 33 -12.76 3.96 10.49
N LYS A 34 -12.71 2.63 10.39
CA LYS A 34 -13.10 1.73 11.50
C LYS A 34 -12.14 1.87 12.69
N LEU A 35 -10.83 1.91 12.42
CA LEU A 35 -9.81 2.08 13.45
C LEU A 35 -10.00 3.39 14.23
N LEU A 36 -10.15 4.52 13.52
CA LEU A 36 -10.37 5.82 14.16
C LEU A 36 -11.67 5.85 14.97
N ALA A 37 -12.75 5.23 14.48
CA ALA A 37 -14.02 5.14 15.20
C ALA A 37 -13.92 4.27 16.46
N GLN A 38 -13.04 3.26 16.48
CA GLN A 38 -12.76 2.46 17.68
C GLN A 38 -11.89 3.21 18.69
N LEU A 39 -10.88 3.95 18.21
CA LEU A 39 -10.01 4.76 19.06
C LEU A 39 -10.78 5.86 19.78
N ASN A 40 -11.66 6.56 19.06
CA ASN A 40 -12.55 7.54 19.66
C ASN A 40 -13.87 7.64 18.88
N PRO A 41 -14.96 7.06 19.39
CA PRO A 41 -16.28 7.11 18.74
C PRO A 41 -16.85 8.52 18.55
N ALA A 42 -16.34 9.52 19.27
CA ALA A 42 -16.80 10.90 19.17
C ALA A 42 -16.11 11.69 18.03
N TRP A 43 -15.08 11.12 17.38
CA TRP A 43 -14.37 11.83 16.33
C TRP A 43 -15.22 11.97 15.04
N PRO A 44 -15.36 13.20 14.51
CA PRO A 44 -15.90 13.42 13.17
C PRO A 44 -14.85 13.04 12.12
N ILE A 45 -14.92 11.80 11.62
CA ILE A 45 -13.93 11.24 10.69
C ILE A 45 -14.26 11.63 9.25
N THR A 46 -13.37 12.43 8.66
CA THR A 46 -13.44 12.96 7.30
C THR A 46 -12.27 12.41 6.47
N PRO A 47 -12.49 11.59 5.43
CA PRO A 47 -11.44 11.22 4.49
C PRO A 47 -10.93 12.43 3.70
N ILE A 48 -9.62 12.55 3.55
CA ILE A 48 -8.93 13.66 2.86
C ILE A 48 -8.48 13.23 1.46
N GLY A 49 -7.99 12.00 1.30
CA GLY A 49 -7.49 11.49 0.03
C GLY A 49 -6.71 10.19 0.16
N GLU A 50 -6.27 9.66 -0.97
CA GLU A 50 -5.38 8.49 -1.08
C GLU A 50 -4.09 8.91 -1.76
N PHE A 51 -2.96 8.51 -1.20
CA PHE A 51 -1.64 8.87 -1.70
C PHE A 51 -0.56 7.92 -1.17
N PRO A 52 0.59 7.81 -1.84
CA PRO A 52 1.74 7.07 -1.32
C PRO A 52 2.34 7.76 -0.09
N LEU A 53 2.48 7.02 1.02
CA LEU A 53 3.00 7.50 2.31
C LEU A 53 4.41 8.09 2.20
N ASN A 54 5.26 7.46 1.40
CA ASN A 54 6.65 7.85 1.20
C ASN A 54 6.81 9.14 0.37
N ARG A 55 5.74 9.62 -0.28
CA ARG A 55 5.76 10.85 -1.10
C ARG A 55 4.69 11.86 -0.69
N SER A 56 3.99 11.62 0.43
CA SER A 56 2.99 12.54 0.94
C SER A 56 3.61 13.70 1.73
N SER A 57 2.88 14.80 1.83
CA SER A 57 3.15 15.81 2.86
C SER A 57 3.07 15.19 4.25
N THR A 58 3.65 15.82 5.27
CA THR A 58 3.47 15.37 6.66
C THR A 58 2.02 15.58 7.12
N PRO A 59 1.49 14.70 8.00
CA PRO A 59 0.17 14.90 8.59
C PRO A 59 0.17 16.15 9.46
N SER A 60 -0.87 16.97 9.33
CA SER A 60 -1.11 18.09 10.25
C SER A 60 -1.68 17.62 11.59
N ARG A 61 -1.87 18.55 12.54
CA ARG A 61 -2.63 18.30 13.77
C ARG A 61 -3.99 17.69 13.43
N ALA A 62 -4.37 16.64 14.16
CA ALA A 62 -5.62 15.89 13.98
C ALA A 62 -5.77 15.19 12.60
N GLU A 63 -4.68 14.98 11.87
CA GLU A 63 -4.65 14.15 10.67
C GLU A 63 -3.98 12.80 10.96
N PHE A 64 -4.51 11.76 10.32
CA PHE A 64 -4.02 10.41 10.39
C PHE A 64 -3.90 9.84 8.99
N TYR A 65 -2.72 9.30 8.65
CA TYR A 65 -2.54 8.53 7.42
C TYR A 65 -2.49 7.07 7.78
N ILE A 66 -3.43 6.29 7.25
CA ILE A 66 -3.67 4.93 7.69
C ILE A 66 -3.80 4.00 6.49
N ALA A 67 -3.16 2.84 6.57
CA ALA A 67 -3.45 1.70 5.71
C ALA A 67 -3.44 0.39 6.50
N GLY A 68 -4.25 -0.55 6.03
CA GLY A 68 -4.15 -1.95 6.38
C GLY A 68 -3.80 -2.75 5.13
N TYR A 69 -2.73 -3.53 5.22
CA TYR A 69 -2.26 -4.49 4.23
C TYR A 69 -2.34 -5.90 4.82
N PRO A 70 -2.16 -6.97 4.02
CA PRO A 70 -2.10 -8.34 4.53
C PRO A 70 -1.00 -8.52 5.59
N GLY A 71 -1.38 -8.57 6.87
CA GLY A 71 -0.46 -8.78 8.00
C GLY A 71 0.43 -7.59 8.36
N VAL A 72 0.23 -6.42 7.75
CA VAL A 72 0.94 -5.17 8.07
C VAL A 72 -0.07 -4.03 8.10
N ALA A 73 -0.07 -3.20 9.12
CA ALA A 73 -0.84 -1.96 9.12
C ALA A 73 0.06 -0.79 9.51
N VAL A 74 -0.24 0.40 8.99
CA VAL A 74 0.49 1.63 9.28
C VAL A 74 -0.45 2.73 9.75
N VAL A 75 -0.03 3.48 10.75
CA VAL A 75 -0.69 4.70 11.23
C VAL A 75 0.37 5.77 11.40
N GLN A 76 0.28 6.86 10.64
CA GLN A 76 1.15 8.03 10.78
C GLN A 76 0.32 9.24 11.24
N THR A 77 0.82 9.98 12.23
CA THR A 77 0.17 11.20 12.74
C THR A 77 1.20 12.14 13.37
N LEU A 78 0.81 13.39 13.61
CA LEU A 78 1.62 14.37 14.32
C LEU A 78 1.35 14.30 15.84
N ILE A 79 2.40 14.16 16.64
CA ILE A 79 2.34 14.23 18.11
C ILE A 79 3.10 15.47 18.57
N GLU A 80 2.43 16.36 19.32
CA GLU A 80 2.97 17.67 19.69
C GLU A 80 4.06 17.63 20.77
N ASP A 81 4.06 16.61 21.61
CA ASP A 81 4.98 16.48 22.75
C ASP A 81 5.49 15.05 22.87
N VAL A 82 6.57 14.75 22.14
CA VAL A 82 7.31 13.49 22.26
C VAL A 82 8.54 13.72 23.12
N SER A 83 8.50 13.20 24.35
CA SER A 83 9.64 13.24 25.28
C SER A 83 10.44 11.93 25.32
N THR A 84 9.75 10.80 25.11
CA THR A 84 10.31 9.46 24.96
C THR A 84 9.55 8.78 23.82
N ILE A 85 10.21 7.89 23.07
CA ILE A 85 9.56 7.17 21.98
C ILE A 85 8.64 6.07 22.52
N THR A 86 8.98 5.44 23.65
CA THR A 86 8.11 4.45 24.31
C THR A 86 6.87 5.07 24.96
N GLY A 87 6.96 6.33 25.40
CA GLY A 87 5.83 7.11 25.89
C GLY A 87 4.98 7.74 24.79
N ALA A 88 5.47 7.78 23.55
CA ALA A 88 4.78 8.41 22.43
C ALA A 88 3.45 7.69 22.14
N ALA A 89 2.33 8.38 22.37
CA ALA A 89 0.97 7.91 22.11
C ALA A 89 0.72 6.43 22.48
N GLN A 90 0.85 6.09 23.77
CA GLN A 90 0.58 4.73 24.29
C GLN A 90 -0.79 4.15 23.89
N HIS A 91 -1.78 5.01 23.59
CA HIS A 91 -3.08 4.58 23.09
C HIS A 91 -3.01 4.02 21.66
N LEU A 92 -2.11 4.52 20.82
CA LEU A 92 -1.87 3.99 19.47
C LEU A 92 -1.08 2.70 19.50
N LEU A 93 -0.11 2.55 20.41
CA LEU A 93 0.67 1.31 20.57
C LEU A 93 -0.23 0.07 20.70
N ARG A 94 -1.42 0.22 21.30
CA ARG A 94 -2.41 -0.85 21.55
C ARG A 94 -3.61 -0.82 20.61
N ALA A 95 -3.57 0.01 19.57
CA ALA A 95 -4.71 0.23 18.68
C ALA A 95 -5.05 -1.03 17.85
N LEU A 96 -4.05 -1.83 17.52
CA LEU A 96 -4.18 -3.05 16.73
C LEU A 96 -3.39 -4.20 17.37
N PRO A 97 -3.90 -5.43 17.34
CA PRO A 97 -3.11 -6.60 17.70
C PRO A 97 -2.01 -6.83 16.65
N ALA A 98 -0.77 -6.97 17.10
CA ALA A 98 0.37 -7.26 16.26
C ALA A 98 1.37 -8.16 17.01
N SER A 99 2.21 -8.88 16.26
CA SER A 99 3.33 -9.62 16.87
C SER A 99 4.41 -8.62 17.27
N ASP A 100 4.71 -7.70 16.36
CA ASP A 100 5.70 -6.66 16.51
C ASP A 100 5.07 -5.30 16.18
N VAL A 101 5.40 -4.29 16.99
CA VAL A 101 5.04 -2.89 16.70
C VAL A 101 6.32 -2.07 16.59
N TYR A 102 6.54 -1.47 15.44
CA TYR A 102 7.64 -0.54 15.22
C TYR A 102 7.11 0.89 15.25
N ILE A 103 7.75 1.75 16.02
CA ILE A 103 7.43 3.17 16.12
C ILE A 103 8.61 3.93 15.57
N ILE A 104 8.38 4.86 14.64
CA ILE A 104 9.40 5.75 14.08
C ILE A 104 8.93 7.19 14.27
N ALA A 105 9.70 8.01 14.96
CA ALA A 105 9.42 9.43 15.16
C ALA A 105 10.48 10.30 14.49
N ARG A 106 10.00 11.36 13.84
CA ARG A 106 10.84 12.37 13.19
C ARG A 106 10.35 13.75 13.60
N GLY A 107 11.21 14.54 14.25
CA GLY A 107 10.91 15.91 14.66
C GLY A 107 10.55 16.77 13.46
N GLU A 108 9.46 17.53 13.57
CA GLU A 108 8.93 18.38 12.49
C GLU A 108 9.90 19.53 12.21
N ASP A 109 10.18 20.34 13.24
CA ASP A 109 11.09 21.51 13.18
C ASP A 109 12.37 21.32 14.01
N SER A 110 12.69 20.08 14.38
CA SER A 110 13.89 19.74 15.16
C SER A 110 14.68 18.59 14.55
N ASP A 111 15.91 18.41 15.03
CA ASP A 111 16.78 17.27 14.71
C ASP A 111 16.44 16.00 15.51
N PHE A 112 15.40 16.07 16.36
CA PHE A 112 14.90 14.94 17.12
C PHE A 112 14.49 13.80 16.18
N ALA A 113 14.86 12.59 16.55
CA ALA A 113 14.30 11.38 15.98
C ALA A 113 14.33 10.25 17.01
N GLY A 114 13.48 9.26 16.81
CA GLY A 114 13.52 8.05 17.60
C GLY A 114 12.89 6.88 16.89
N PHE A 115 13.22 5.68 17.37
CA PHE A 115 12.62 4.43 16.94
C PHE A 115 12.42 3.51 18.14
N ALA A 116 11.37 2.70 18.10
CA ALA A 116 11.13 1.67 19.09
C ALA A 116 10.56 0.41 18.47
N HIS A 117 11.03 -0.74 18.92
CA HIS A 117 10.50 -2.06 18.62
C HIS A 117 9.86 -2.65 19.88
N PHE A 118 8.57 -2.93 19.79
CA PHE A 118 7.82 -3.67 20.79
C PHE A 118 7.51 -5.07 20.27
N ALA A 119 7.74 -6.08 21.10
CA ALA A 119 7.18 -7.41 20.90
C ALA A 119 6.16 -7.65 22.02
N GLY A 120 4.87 -7.68 21.65
CA GLY A 120 3.78 -7.56 22.61
C GLY A 120 3.86 -6.24 23.40
N GLU A 121 3.84 -6.32 24.73
CA GLU A 121 3.92 -5.12 25.60
C GLU A 121 5.35 -4.74 26.00
N THR A 122 6.36 -5.49 25.54
CA THR A 122 7.76 -5.27 25.95
C THR A 122 8.54 -4.55 24.87
N ALA A 123 9.09 -3.37 25.20
CA ALA A 123 10.08 -2.70 24.38
C ALA A 123 11.37 -3.54 24.33
N LYS A 124 11.72 -4.03 23.14
CA LYS A 124 12.95 -4.80 22.87
C LYS A 124 14.13 -3.88 22.60
N ARG A 125 13.86 -2.83 21.84
CA ARG A 125 14.79 -1.75 21.51
C ARG A 125 14.01 -0.44 21.48
N ALA A 126 14.54 0.61 22.08
CA ALA A 126 14.04 1.96 21.87
C ALA A 126 15.18 2.95 21.98
N PHE A 127 15.25 3.89 21.04
CA PHE A 127 16.23 4.95 21.03
C PHE A 127 15.56 6.24 20.59
N ALA A 128 15.82 7.34 21.28
CA ALA A 128 15.38 8.67 20.87
C ALA A 128 16.42 9.71 21.26
N ALA A 129 16.76 10.61 20.33
CA ALA A 129 17.80 11.60 20.55
C ALA A 129 17.64 12.82 19.63
N THR A 130 18.23 13.93 20.04
CA THR A 130 18.73 14.97 19.14
C THR A 130 20.21 14.71 18.84
N ARG A 131 20.87 15.52 18.02
CA ARG A 131 22.29 15.35 17.70
C ARG A 131 23.18 15.43 18.95
N ASP A 132 22.75 16.16 19.97
CA ASP A 132 23.57 16.48 21.16
C ASP A 132 23.02 15.89 22.48
N ALA A 133 21.84 15.28 22.46
CA ALA A 133 21.22 14.73 23.66
C ALA A 133 20.46 13.44 23.38
N VAL A 134 20.76 12.40 24.15
CA VAL A 134 19.98 11.16 24.17
C VAL A 134 18.82 11.31 25.16
N ALA A 135 17.60 11.19 24.66
CA ALA A 135 16.38 11.26 25.45
C ALA A 135 15.95 9.88 25.97
N GLU A 136 16.19 8.83 25.18
CA GLU A 136 15.86 7.44 25.53
C GLU A 136 16.86 6.48 24.88
N ASP A 137 17.29 5.47 25.63
CA ASP A 137 18.11 4.36 25.13
C ASP A 137 17.81 3.10 25.96
N ILE A 138 17.06 2.18 25.36
CA ILE A 138 16.57 0.94 25.96
C ILE A 138 16.92 -0.23 25.05
N GLY A 139 17.34 -1.34 25.65
CA GLY A 139 17.73 -2.55 24.93
C GLY A 139 19.16 -2.49 24.42
N LEU A 140 19.56 -3.52 23.67
CA LEU A 140 20.88 -3.59 23.05
C LEU A 140 20.79 -3.09 21.62
N PRO A 141 21.79 -2.32 21.12
CA PRO A 141 21.84 -1.93 19.71
C PRO A 141 21.74 -3.13 18.77
N GLU A 142 20.96 -2.96 17.71
CA GLU A 142 20.79 -3.96 16.67
C GLU A 142 21.87 -3.82 15.57
N PRO A 143 22.10 -4.87 14.73
CA PRO A 143 23.19 -4.86 13.75
C PRO A 143 23.19 -3.67 12.78
N PHE A 144 22.02 -3.16 12.40
CA PHE A 144 21.90 -2.01 11.50
C PHE A 144 22.45 -0.71 12.11
N GLU A 145 22.55 -0.63 13.44
CA GLU A 145 23.05 0.56 14.13
C GLU A 145 24.58 0.64 14.15
N ALA A 146 25.28 -0.49 13.97
CA ALA A 146 26.74 -0.57 14.07
C ALA A 146 27.51 0.50 13.28
N PRO A 147 27.24 0.75 11.97
CA PRO A 147 27.95 1.79 11.21
C PRO A 147 27.71 3.20 11.75
N PHE A 148 26.54 3.46 12.34
CA PHE A 148 26.22 4.74 12.95
C PHE A 148 27.06 4.95 14.21
N TRP A 149 27.09 3.98 15.12
CA TRP A 149 27.90 4.04 16.34
C TRP A 149 29.41 4.12 16.06
N ALA A 150 29.86 3.51 14.96
CA ALA A 150 31.25 3.60 14.50
C ALA A 150 31.60 4.97 13.87
N GLY A 151 30.61 5.82 13.58
CA GLY A 151 30.82 7.11 12.91
C GLY A 151 31.18 6.98 11.43
N GLU A 152 30.74 5.91 10.77
CA GLU A 152 31.02 5.64 9.37
C GLU A 152 30.04 6.35 8.42
N THR A 153 28.92 6.88 8.93
CA THR A 153 27.84 7.42 8.10
C THR A 153 27.98 8.90 7.78
N VAL A 154 28.59 9.69 8.66
CA VAL A 154 28.75 11.14 8.52
C VAL A 154 30.06 11.61 9.13
N GLU A 155 30.51 12.82 8.75
CA GLU A 155 31.66 13.45 9.40
C GLU A 155 31.33 13.76 10.87
N GLN A 156 32.27 13.42 11.76
CA GLN A 156 32.11 13.63 13.18
C GLN A 156 32.30 15.10 13.54
N LEU A 157 31.25 15.74 14.07
CA LEU A 157 31.29 17.15 14.51
C LEU A 157 32.17 17.37 15.75
N GLY A 158 32.54 16.28 16.45
CA GLY A 158 33.29 16.30 17.71
C GLY A 158 32.44 16.69 18.92
N GLY A 159 33.08 16.80 20.08
CA GLY A 159 32.40 17.19 21.32
C GLY A 159 31.46 16.13 21.89
N ILE A 160 30.28 16.56 22.36
CA ILE A 160 29.24 15.69 22.93
C ILE A 160 28.21 15.22 21.89
N SER A 161 28.33 15.69 20.65
CA SER A 161 27.43 15.29 19.57
C SER A 161 27.60 13.80 19.28
N LEU A 162 26.49 13.15 18.91
CA LEU A 162 26.50 11.77 18.44
C LEU A 162 27.46 11.60 17.25
N PRO A 163 27.83 10.37 16.88
CA PRO A 163 28.58 10.13 15.64
C PRO A 163 27.70 10.12 14.37
N PHE A 164 26.38 10.31 14.50
CA PHE A 164 25.41 10.21 13.39
C PHE A 164 24.20 11.15 13.51
N VAL A 165 23.49 11.38 12.41
CA VAL A 165 22.22 12.12 12.41
C VAL A 165 21.09 11.20 12.91
N PRO A 166 20.36 11.55 13.99
CA PRO A 166 19.30 10.68 14.54
C PRO A 166 18.22 10.29 13.53
N LYS A 167 17.83 11.19 12.62
CA LYS A 167 16.83 10.94 11.57
C LYS A 167 17.28 9.85 10.57
N GLU A 168 18.57 9.75 10.29
CA GLU A 168 19.12 8.71 9.41
C GLU A 168 19.10 7.36 10.11
N LEU A 169 19.49 7.31 11.38
CA LEU A 169 19.43 6.08 12.18
C LEU A 169 17.98 5.56 12.31
N ALA A 170 17.01 6.46 12.55
CA ALA A 170 15.61 6.09 12.61
C ALA A 170 15.08 5.54 11.26
N SER A 171 15.57 6.08 10.14
CA SER A 171 15.22 5.57 8.81
C SER A 171 15.87 4.22 8.51
N ALA A 172 17.10 4.00 8.97
CA ALA A 172 17.76 2.70 8.89
C ALA A 172 17.05 1.65 9.76
N ALA A 173 16.54 2.02 10.93
CA ALA A 173 15.72 1.13 11.76
C ALA A 173 14.44 0.72 11.02
N GLU A 174 13.70 1.70 10.48
CA GLU A 174 12.49 1.45 9.69
C GLU A 174 12.76 0.49 8.53
N ALA A 175 13.82 0.75 7.76
CA ALA A 175 14.18 -0.09 6.62
C ALA A 175 14.65 -1.49 7.03
N SER A 176 15.43 -1.60 8.12
CA SER A 176 15.94 -2.88 8.62
C SER A 176 14.81 -3.78 9.13
N TRP A 177 13.81 -3.21 9.80
CA TRP A 177 12.71 -3.99 10.38
C TRP A 177 11.63 -4.37 9.35
N LEU A 178 11.34 -3.48 8.40
CA LEU A 178 10.36 -3.73 7.35
C LEU A 178 10.95 -4.48 6.16
N GLY A 179 12.28 -4.46 6.00
CA GLY A 179 13.00 -5.10 4.89
C GLY A 179 12.84 -4.38 3.54
N ILE A 180 12.33 -3.15 3.54
CA ILE A 180 12.19 -2.29 2.36
C ILE A 180 12.62 -0.86 2.67
N ASP A 181 12.98 -0.10 1.65
CA ASP A 181 13.17 1.34 1.80
C ASP A 181 11.82 2.06 1.82
N VAL A 182 11.54 2.85 2.86
CA VAL A 182 10.31 3.67 3.00
C VAL A 182 10.55 5.12 2.54
N SER A 183 11.74 5.42 2.02
CA SER A 183 12.04 6.72 1.41
C SER A 183 11.21 6.97 0.13
N PRO A 184 11.19 8.20 -0.39
CA PRO A 184 10.54 8.52 -1.66
C PRO A 184 10.99 7.66 -2.85
N ASP A 185 12.20 7.08 -2.78
CA ASP A 185 12.80 6.21 -3.80
C ASP A 185 12.36 4.74 -3.65
N GLY A 186 11.72 4.37 -2.54
CA GLY A 186 11.14 3.06 -2.29
C GLY A 186 9.81 2.79 -3.02
N PRO A 187 9.22 1.58 -2.82
CA PRO A 187 7.91 1.22 -3.39
C PRO A 187 6.80 2.16 -2.90
N ASP A 188 5.75 2.33 -3.72
CA ASP A 188 4.60 3.14 -3.34
C ASP A 188 3.76 2.45 -2.25
N LEU A 189 3.76 3.02 -1.05
CA LEU A 189 3.00 2.53 0.09
C LEU A 189 1.68 3.31 0.20
N GLY A 190 0.63 2.82 -0.45
CA GLY A 190 -0.65 3.53 -0.52
C GLY A 190 -1.31 3.67 0.86
N VAL A 191 -1.64 4.89 1.26
CA VAL A 191 -2.36 5.21 2.50
C VAL A 191 -3.59 6.08 2.24
N VAL A 192 -4.55 6.04 3.16
CA VAL A 192 -5.69 6.96 3.18
C VAL A 192 -5.50 7.99 4.28
N GLY A 193 -5.57 9.27 3.92
CA GLY A 193 -5.57 10.37 4.87
C GLY A 193 -6.96 10.62 5.46
N TYR A 194 -7.03 10.87 6.76
CA TYR A 194 -8.24 11.22 7.51
C TYR A 194 -7.99 12.43 8.40
N ALA A 195 -8.98 13.31 8.52
CA ALA A 195 -9.05 14.35 9.54
C ALA A 195 -10.09 13.98 10.60
N VAL A 196 -9.81 14.32 11.86
CA VAL A 196 -10.72 14.07 13.01
C VAL A 196 -11.19 15.35 13.71
N ASP A 197 -10.95 16.52 13.12
CA ASP A 197 -11.29 17.84 13.68
C ASP A 197 -12.63 18.41 13.18
N GLY A 198 -13.34 17.67 12.33
CA GLY A 198 -14.65 18.07 11.81
C GLY A 198 -14.59 18.99 10.60
N ARG A 199 -13.42 19.16 9.98
CA ARG A 199 -13.33 19.84 8.69
C ARG A 199 -14.16 19.10 7.62
N PRO A 200 -14.81 19.82 6.69
CA PRO A 200 -15.60 19.20 5.64
C PRO A 200 -14.72 18.39 4.69
N GLU A 201 -15.27 17.30 4.13
CA GLU A 201 -14.60 16.49 3.11
C GLU A 201 -14.22 17.36 1.91
N PRO A 202 -13.00 17.23 1.37
CA PRO A 202 -12.64 17.86 0.11
C PRO A 202 -13.64 17.41 -0.96
N LYS A 203 -14.38 18.37 -1.53
CA LYS A 203 -15.25 18.10 -2.67
C LYS A 203 -14.37 17.84 -3.88
N ILE A 204 -13.99 16.58 -4.11
CA ILE A 204 -13.46 16.17 -5.40
C ILE A 204 -14.60 16.40 -6.39
N ALA A 205 -14.46 17.39 -7.27
CA ALA A 205 -15.42 17.58 -8.33
C ALA A 205 -15.55 16.22 -9.06
N PRO A 206 -16.76 15.65 -9.18
CA PRO A 206 -16.90 14.41 -9.91
C PRO A 206 -16.28 14.64 -11.29
N ALA A 207 -15.39 13.73 -11.70
CA ALA A 207 -14.89 13.74 -13.07
C ALA A 207 -16.13 13.90 -13.96
N VAL A 208 -16.15 14.97 -14.77
CA VAL A 208 -17.26 15.27 -15.66
C VAL A 208 -17.35 14.09 -16.62
N ARG A 209 -18.16 13.09 -16.26
CA ARG A 209 -18.53 12.03 -17.19
C ARG A 209 -19.32 12.76 -18.26
N ALA A 210 -18.72 12.90 -19.44
CA ALA A 210 -19.40 13.44 -20.59
C ALA A 210 -20.78 12.76 -20.69
N PRO A 211 -21.86 13.53 -20.96
CA PRO A 211 -23.18 12.94 -21.06
C PRO A 211 -23.14 11.91 -22.20
N LYS A 212 -23.21 10.62 -21.82
CA LYS A 212 -23.26 9.52 -22.78
C LYS A 212 -24.45 9.77 -23.69
N SER A 213 -24.22 9.75 -24.99
CA SER A 213 -25.28 10.01 -25.95
C SER A 213 -26.34 8.91 -25.87
N VAL A 214 -27.60 9.23 -26.19
CA VAL A 214 -28.68 8.24 -26.23
C VAL A 214 -28.31 7.04 -27.14
N GLY A 215 -27.47 7.27 -28.16
CA GLY A 215 -26.93 6.24 -29.05
C GLY A 215 -25.97 5.28 -28.36
N GLU A 216 -25.08 5.75 -27.48
CA GLU A 216 -24.18 4.89 -26.70
C GLU A 216 -24.92 4.07 -25.64
N VAL A 217 -25.97 4.66 -25.05
CA VAL A 217 -26.84 3.96 -24.11
C VAL A 217 -27.63 2.88 -24.84
N ALA A 218 -28.19 3.19 -26.01
CA ALA A 218 -28.91 2.22 -26.85
C ALA A 218 -28.00 1.09 -27.37
N ALA A 219 -26.75 1.38 -27.73
CA ALA A 219 -25.78 0.38 -28.15
C ALA A 219 -25.45 -0.61 -27.01
N ARG A 220 -25.25 -0.12 -25.78
CA ARG A 220 -25.07 -0.99 -24.60
C ARG A 220 -26.30 -1.83 -24.27
N PHE A 221 -27.51 -1.28 -24.42
CA PHE A 221 -28.75 -2.05 -24.22
C PHE A 221 -28.95 -3.10 -25.32
N ALA A 222 -28.57 -2.80 -26.57
CA ALA A 222 -28.62 -3.75 -27.68
C ALA A 222 -27.57 -4.86 -27.57
N GLU A 223 -26.41 -4.59 -26.97
CA GLU A 223 -25.43 -5.62 -26.58
C GLU A 223 -25.95 -6.48 -25.42
N LYS A 224 -26.65 -5.86 -24.46
CA LYS A 224 -27.25 -6.56 -23.30
C LYS A 224 -28.42 -7.48 -23.68
N ASP A 225 -29.05 -7.27 -24.84
CA ASP A 225 -30.21 -8.05 -25.31
C ASP A 225 -29.82 -9.41 -25.92
N LYS A 226 -28.53 -9.79 -25.92
CA LYS A 226 -28.04 -11.08 -26.45
C LYS A 226 -27.61 -12.12 -25.41
N GLY A 227 -27.88 -11.89 -24.12
CA GLY A 227 -27.53 -12.86 -23.07
C GLY A 227 -28.45 -12.76 -21.88
N TYR A 228 -29.62 -13.39 -21.98
CA TYR A 228 -30.40 -13.77 -20.80
C TYR A 228 -29.69 -14.94 -20.12
N ASP A 229 -28.98 -14.66 -19.02
CA ASP A 229 -28.95 -15.55 -17.86
C ASP A 229 -28.73 -14.66 -16.62
N ASP A 230 -29.81 -14.44 -15.89
CA ASP A 230 -29.88 -13.66 -14.67
C ASP A 230 -29.53 -14.59 -13.52
N TYR A 231 -28.32 -14.49 -12.96
CA TYR A 231 -28.01 -14.53 -11.51
C TYR A 231 -26.48 -14.47 -11.29
N LEU A 232 -26.06 -13.55 -10.40
CA LEU A 232 -24.72 -13.36 -9.79
C LEU A 232 -23.63 -12.75 -10.68
N ASP A 233 -23.34 -11.45 -10.52
CA ASP A 233 -22.34 -10.96 -9.58
C ASP A 233 -22.02 -9.48 -9.88
N THR A 234 -21.81 -8.73 -8.81
CA THR A 234 -21.50 -7.30 -8.81
C THR A 234 -20.04 -7.05 -9.21
N THR A 235 -19.88 -6.39 -10.36
CA THR A 235 -18.84 -5.38 -10.65
C THR A 235 -17.40 -5.73 -10.29
N GLN A 236 -16.68 -6.27 -11.27
CA GLN A 236 -15.26 -5.98 -11.50
C GLN A 236 -15.14 -5.32 -12.88
N ASP A 237 -14.86 -4.02 -12.91
CA ASP A 237 -14.27 -3.35 -14.09
C ASP A 237 -12.75 -3.58 -13.95
N GLU A 238 -12.19 -4.56 -14.66
CA GLU A 238 -11.61 -4.47 -16.01
C GLU A 238 -10.34 -3.61 -16.11
N GLU A 239 -9.24 -4.24 -15.68
CA GLU A 239 -7.94 -4.20 -16.33
C GLU A 239 -8.05 -5.03 -17.63
N GLY A 240 -8.33 -4.38 -18.77
CA GLY A 240 -8.65 -5.10 -20.02
C GLY A 240 -8.15 -4.44 -21.31
N ASP A 241 -7.54 -3.26 -21.25
CA ASP A 241 -7.23 -2.48 -22.45
C ASP A 241 -5.92 -2.87 -23.17
N GLU A 242 -5.12 -3.82 -22.65
CA GLU A 242 -3.84 -4.19 -23.28
C GLU A 242 -3.91 -5.40 -24.23
N PHE A 243 -4.94 -6.23 -24.16
CA PHE A 243 -5.05 -7.42 -25.05
C PHE A 243 -5.80 -7.16 -26.37
N ALA A 244 -6.62 -6.11 -26.44
CA ALA A 244 -7.38 -5.77 -27.63
C ALA A 244 -6.49 -5.25 -28.78
N ALA A 245 -5.38 -4.57 -28.45
CA ALA A 245 -4.44 -4.04 -29.44
C ALA A 245 -3.65 -5.12 -30.19
N LEU A 246 -3.49 -6.32 -29.60
CA LEU A 246 -2.77 -7.42 -30.23
C LEU A 246 -3.67 -8.27 -31.15
N ALA A 247 -4.98 -8.30 -30.90
CA ALA A 247 -5.95 -9.05 -31.70
C ALA A 247 -6.15 -8.44 -33.11
N ASP A 248 -6.18 -7.11 -33.22
CA ASP A 248 -6.43 -6.42 -34.48
C ASP A 248 -5.32 -6.60 -35.53
N ALA A 249 -4.08 -6.83 -35.10
CA ALA A 249 -2.97 -7.06 -36.01
C ALA A 249 -3.02 -8.44 -36.70
N THR A 250 -3.72 -9.43 -36.11
CA THR A 250 -3.79 -10.81 -36.64
C THR A 250 -4.94 -11.03 -37.62
N VAL A 251 -6.04 -10.31 -37.47
CA VAL A 251 -7.25 -10.48 -38.31
C VAL A 251 -7.06 -9.89 -39.71
N ALA A 252 -6.23 -8.85 -39.86
CA ALA A 252 -5.97 -8.21 -41.15
C ALA A 252 -5.17 -9.11 -42.13
N ALA A 253 -4.37 -10.06 -41.63
CA ALA A 253 -3.58 -10.97 -42.46
C ALA A 253 -4.39 -12.18 -43.00
N ALA A 254 -5.49 -12.55 -42.35
CA ALA A 254 -6.26 -13.76 -42.71
C ALA A 254 -7.19 -13.56 -43.93
N LYS A 255 -7.51 -12.31 -44.31
CA LYS A 255 -8.51 -12.03 -45.36
C LYS A 255 -8.05 -12.24 -46.81
N LYS A 256 -6.79 -12.61 -47.08
CA LYS A 256 -6.26 -12.72 -48.45
C LYS A 256 -6.04 -14.13 -49.01
N VAL A 257 -6.37 -15.21 -48.29
CA VAL A 257 -6.14 -16.60 -48.77
C VAL A 257 -7.43 -17.39 -49.05
N GLY A 258 -8.61 -16.83 -48.76
CA GLY A 258 -9.91 -17.53 -48.80
C GLY A 258 -10.60 -17.73 -50.16
N ARG A 259 -9.88 -17.78 -51.29
CA ARG A 259 -10.49 -18.03 -52.62
C ARG A 259 -9.74 -19.10 -53.43
N GLY A 260 -9.54 -20.29 -52.85
CA GLY A 260 -8.92 -21.42 -53.58
C GLY A 260 -9.31 -22.84 -53.13
N LEU A 261 -9.81 -23.03 -51.90
CA LEU A 261 -9.92 -24.38 -51.32
C LEU A 261 -11.31 -25.06 -51.45
N ALA A 262 -12.31 -24.37 -51.99
CA ALA A 262 -13.69 -24.89 -52.03
C ALA A 262 -13.97 -25.98 -53.09
N ARG A 263 -12.98 -26.42 -53.88
CA ARG A 263 -13.18 -27.47 -54.93
C ARG A 263 -12.55 -28.84 -54.63
N ARG A 264 -11.85 -29.03 -53.49
CA ARG A 264 -11.21 -30.33 -53.16
C ARG A 264 -11.86 -31.11 -52.00
N ALA A 265 -12.87 -30.57 -51.32
CA ALA A 265 -13.50 -31.25 -50.18
C ALA A 265 -14.60 -32.27 -50.55
N ARG A 266 -15.03 -32.36 -51.83
CA ARG A 266 -16.13 -33.26 -52.24
C ARG A 266 -15.70 -34.69 -52.62
N SER A 267 -14.41 -35.01 -52.69
CA SER A 267 -13.93 -36.36 -53.04
C SER A 267 -13.50 -37.22 -51.84
N LEU A 268 -13.51 -36.69 -50.60
CA LEU A 268 -13.11 -37.45 -49.40
C LEU A 268 -14.29 -37.98 -48.57
N ALA A 269 -15.52 -37.58 -48.89
CA ALA A 269 -16.72 -38.00 -48.16
C ALA A 269 -17.32 -39.33 -48.67
N ILE A 270 -16.79 -39.91 -49.76
CA ILE A 270 -17.30 -41.16 -50.33
C ILE A 270 -16.52 -42.39 -49.80
N ASP A 271 -15.23 -42.25 -49.47
CA ASP A 271 -14.39 -43.38 -49.00
C ASP A 271 -14.60 -43.79 -47.54
N ILE A 272 -15.18 -42.92 -46.70
CA ILE A 272 -15.41 -43.23 -45.28
C ILE A 272 -16.69 -44.05 -45.08
N ARG A 273 -17.61 -44.05 -46.07
CA ARG A 273 -18.90 -44.73 -45.97
C ARG A 273 -18.86 -46.21 -46.37
N GLU A 274 -17.83 -46.67 -47.09
CA GLU A 274 -17.66 -48.09 -47.40
C GLU A 274 -16.97 -48.88 -46.28
N ARG A 275 -16.20 -48.22 -45.40
CA ARG A 275 -15.43 -48.89 -44.34
C ARG A 275 -16.26 -49.30 -43.11
N ILE A 276 -17.52 -48.87 -43.03
CA ILE A 276 -18.43 -49.18 -41.91
C ILE A 276 -19.32 -50.40 -42.21
N ARG A 277 -19.30 -50.94 -43.44
CA ARG A 277 -20.15 -52.08 -43.84
C ARG A 277 -19.50 -53.47 -43.70
N HIS A 278 -18.28 -53.57 -43.20
CA HIS A 278 -17.54 -54.84 -43.09
C HIS A 278 -17.08 -55.24 -41.67
N SER A 279 -17.57 -54.59 -40.61
CA SER A 279 -17.22 -54.94 -39.22
C SER A 279 -18.27 -55.77 -38.47
N ASP A 280 -19.16 -56.46 -39.18
CA ASP A 280 -20.10 -57.40 -38.53
C ASP A 280 -20.09 -58.76 -39.25
N ARG A 281 -18.95 -59.46 -39.08
CA ARG A 281 -18.78 -60.92 -39.19
C ARG A 281 -17.34 -61.27 -38.81
N GLY A 282 -17.17 -61.65 -37.55
CA GLY A 282 -15.94 -62.17 -36.94
C GLY A 282 -16.23 -62.60 -35.53
#